data_AF-A0A544T6P7-F1
#
_entry.id   AF-A0A544T6P7-F1
#
_cell.length_a   1.000
_cell.length_b   1.000
_cell.length_c   1.000
_cell.angle_alpha   90.00
_cell.angle_beta   90.00
_cell.angle_gamma   90.00
#
_symmetry.space_group_name_H-M   'P 1'
#
loop_
_entity.id
_entity.type
_entity.pdbx_description
1 polymer ?
#
loop_
_entity_poly.entity_id
_entity_poly.type
_entity_poly.pdbx_seq_one_letter_code
_entity_poly.pdbx_strand_id
1 'polypeptide(L)'
;MKKLIWGVCSIFIILLLASCGTSNGDPATGGDPQPQEDKTISTKLEVKEDGNASFTIKNDTEVEKSLTYPSGQEIEYQLLDQENNIVYTYSANKTFTLMLQEKILKPSEELVIPLELQTELAEVPAGSYTLIAWSTSDELSEQKEEVAYEWVGNKEPESTVTTEKITVYQADANAEYVEPYEITIDPSVDVVRQIFEEIMVLDVGLIDYRFEDNNTKLILNMDSGLNNVQGSAGENMFIGTIVHSFFDNFPELEEIYFEREGKSPVTLAHLVVSEPFTRDRVYTDSPN
;
A
#
# COMPACT_ATOMS: atom_id res chain seq x y z
N MET A 1 52.04 -1.74 31.54
CA MET A 1 52.52 -0.81 32.60
C MET A 1 51.54 0.36 32.62
N LYS A 2 50.50 0.33 33.46
CA LYS A 2 50.38 0.99 34.78
C LYS A 2 50.73 2.50 34.78
N LYS A 3 49.65 3.31 34.88
CA LYS A 3 49.39 4.49 35.73
C LYS A 3 50.40 5.65 35.74
N LEU A 4 49.92 6.88 35.55
CA LEU A 4 49.87 7.98 36.56
C LEU A 4 49.22 9.24 35.91
N ILE A 5 48.10 9.80 36.41
CA ILE A 5 47.97 10.92 37.39
C ILE A 5 48.66 12.20 36.85
N TRP A 6 48.01 13.36 36.68
CA TRP A 6 47.52 14.23 37.77
C TRP A 6 46.78 15.45 37.18
N GLY A 7 45.57 15.75 37.66
CA GLY A 7 44.94 17.06 37.46
C GLY A 7 45.41 18.08 38.51
N VAL A 8 45.63 19.32 38.10
CA VAL A 8 45.70 20.44 39.05
C VAL A 8 44.87 21.61 38.50
N CYS A 9 44.00 22.06 39.39
CA CYS A 9 43.20 23.27 39.41
C CYS A 9 43.89 24.49 38.79
N SER A 10 43.14 25.24 37.98
CA SER A 10 43.32 26.69 37.90
C SER A 10 41.97 27.37 37.80
N ILE A 11 41.41 27.65 38.98
CA ILE A 11 40.46 28.74 39.23
C ILE A 11 41.20 30.03 38.89
N PHE A 12 40.69 30.88 37.99
CA PHE A 12 40.63 32.33 38.22
C PHE A 12 39.93 33.11 37.09
N ILE A 13 38.96 33.93 37.55
CA ILE A 13 38.54 35.24 37.04
C ILE A 13 37.53 35.27 35.87
N ILE A 14 36.27 35.41 36.29
CA ILE A 14 35.27 36.27 35.65
C ILE A 14 35.75 37.73 35.78
N LEU A 15 35.91 38.42 34.65
CA LEU A 15 35.99 39.88 34.57
C LEU A 15 34.94 40.36 33.57
N LEU A 16 33.79 40.75 34.12
CA LEU A 16 32.82 41.61 33.46
C LEU A 16 33.42 43.02 33.39
N LEU A 17 33.80 43.46 32.19
CA LEU A 17 34.00 44.89 31.93
C LEU A 17 32.77 45.41 31.17
N ALA A 18 31.87 46.01 31.94
CA ALA A 18 30.91 46.96 31.44
C ALA A 18 31.66 48.17 30.86
N SER A 19 31.60 48.34 29.54
CA SER A 19 31.98 49.57 28.86
C SER A 19 30.72 50.37 28.59
N CYS A 20 30.36 51.26 29.50
CA CYS A 20 29.38 52.31 29.25
C CYS A 20 30.05 53.44 28.43
N GLY A 21 29.73 53.51 27.14
CA GLY A 21 29.95 54.69 26.32
C GLY A 21 28.68 55.55 26.31
N THR A 22 28.72 56.68 27.00
CA THR A 22 27.67 57.72 27.01
C THR A 22 27.61 58.45 25.67
N SER A 23 26.43 58.52 25.07
CA SER A 23 26.05 59.54 24.08
C SER A 23 24.58 59.90 24.30
N ASN A 24 24.32 61.18 24.57
CA ASN A 24 22.98 61.71 24.83
C ASN A 24 22.20 61.90 23.53
N GLY A 25 21.03 61.27 23.44
CA GLY A 25 19.97 61.53 22.46
C GLY A 25 18.64 60.95 22.97
N ASP A 26 17.56 61.70 22.84
CA ASP A 26 16.22 61.53 23.42
C ASP A 26 15.54 60.14 23.25
N PRO A 27 14.53 59.79 24.09
CA PRO A 27 14.03 58.44 24.20
C PRO A 27 13.07 58.10 23.06
N ALA A 28 13.53 57.28 22.12
CA ALA A 28 12.66 56.48 21.26
C ALA A 28 12.66 55.04 21.81
N THR A 29 11.46 54.55 22.12
CA THR A 29 11.12 53.17 22.49
C THR A 29 11.92 52.13 21.69
N GLY A 30 12.96 51.57 22.31
CA GLY A 30 13.71 50.42 21.80
C GLY A 30 13.05 49.14 22.30
N GLY A 31 12.26 48.50 21.43
CA GLY A 31 12.10 47.06 21.51
C GLY A 31 13.45 46.42 21.19
N ASP A 32 13.80 45.36 21.91
CA ASP A 32 14.95 44.52 21.56
C ASP A 32 14.92 44.20 20.06
N PRO A 33 16.07 44.23 19.34
CA PRO A 33 16.13 43.67 18.00
C PRO A 33 15.84 42.18 18.13
N GLN A 34 14.60 41.80 17.81
CA GLN A 34 14.23 40.44 17.51
C GLN A 34 15.20 39.95 16.42
N PRO A 35 15.77 38.73 16.52
CA PRO A 35 16.63 38.20 15.48
C PRO A 35 15.91 38.32 14.14
N GLN A 36 16.49 39.11 13.24
CA GLN A 36 16.00 39.22 11.88
C GLN A 36 16.35 37.87 11.24
N GLU A 37 15.35 37.01 11.07
CA GLU A 37 15.52 35.76 10.33
C GLU A 37 16.06 36.11 8.94
N ASP A 38 17.28 35.67 8.65
CA ASP A 38 17.83 35.76 7.30
C ASP A 38 16.95 34.88 6.40
N LYS A 39 16.16 35.52 5.52
CA LYS A 39 15.34 34.84 4.53
C LYS A 39 16.23 33.90 3.70
N THR A 40 15.96 32.61 3.78
CA THR A 40 16.66 31.54 3.06
C THR A 40 15.63 30.63 2.35
N ILE A 41 16.04 29.49 1.81
CA ILE A 41 15.11 28.42 1.47
C ILE A 41 14.74 27.68 2.75
N SER A 42 13.44 27.54 3.04
CA SER A 42 12.95 26.73 4.15
C SER A 42 12.43 25.38 3.65
N THR A 43 12.44 24.40 4.56
CA THR A 43 11.86 23.08 4.34
C THR A 43 10.85 22.79 5.42
N LYS A 44 9.90 21.90 5.12
CA LYS A 44 8.90 21.46 6.08
C LYS A 44 8.46 20.05 5.74
N LEU A 45 8.39 19.19 6.75
CA LEU A 45 7.79 17.86 6.66
C LEU A 45 6.48 17.83 7.43
N GLU A 46 5.41 17.40 6.78
CA GLU A 46 4.10 17.27 7.40
C GLU A 46 3.51 15.89 7.12
N VAL A 47 3.09 15.20 8.18
CA VAL A 47 2.26 14.00 8.10
C VAL A 47 0.81 14.44 7.96
N LYS A 48 0.12 13.89 6.95
CA LYS A 48 -1.28 14.16 6.65
C LYS A 48 -2.18 13.22 7.45
N GLU A 49 -3.47 13.56 7.51
CA GLU A 49 -4.48 12.74 8.21
C GLU A 49 -4.62 11.32 7.63
N ASP A 50 -4.30 11.12 6.35
CA ASP A 50 -4.30 9.82 5.66
C ASP A 50 -3.04 8.96 5.95
N GLY A 51 -2.12 9.46 6.78
CA GLY A 51 -0.87 8.80 7.13
C GLY A 51 0.22 8.87 6.05
N ASN A 52 -0.03 9.46 4.89
CA ASN A 52 1.04 9.88 3.98
C ASN A 52 1.69 11.17 4.49
N ALA A 53 2.77 11.60 3.84
CA ALA A 53 3.42 12.86 4.18
C ALA A 53 3.66 13.74 2.95
N SER A 54 4.05 14.99 3.21
CA SER A 54 4.55 15.90 2.19
C SER A 54 5.79 16.61 2.70
N PHE A 55 6.80 16.70 1.84
CA PHE A 55 7.98 17.52 2.04
C PHE A 55 7.88 18.77 1.16
N THR A 56 7.88 19.94 1.79
CA THR A 56 7.75 21.22 1.11
C THR A 56 9.08 21.95 1.14
N ILE A 57 9.51 22.47 -0.01
CA ILE A 57 10.66 23.36 -0.15
C ILE A 57 10.13 24.72 -0.58
N LYS A 58 10.49 25.78 0.15
CA LYS A 58 10.01 27.13 -0.12
C LYS A 58 11.14 28.12 -0.27
N ASN A 59 11.11 28.92 -1.33
CA ASN A 59 12.02 30.04 -1.47
C ASN A 59 11.48 31.27 -0.72
N ASP A 60 11.88 31.48 0.54
CA ASP A 60 11.46 32.67 1.31
C ASP A 60 12.24 33.93 0.93
N THR A 61 13.15 33.85 -0.04
CA THR A 61 13.95 34.98 -0.49
C THR A 61 13.22 35.81 -1.56
N GLU A 62 13.74 37.02 -1.83
CA GLU A 62 13.18 37.93 -2.84
C GLU A 62 13.80 37.72 -4.23
N VAL A 63 14.67 36.72 -4.39
CA VAL A 63 15.35 36.39 -5.65
C VAL A 63 15.10 34.93 -6.01
N GLU A 64 15.24 34.59 -7.29
CA GLU A 64 15.17 33.20 -7.73
C GLU A 64 16.30 32.37 -7.10
N LYS A 65 15.99 31.11 -6.80
CA LYS A 65 16.92 30.12 -6.28
C LYS A 65 16.92 28.87 -7.15
N SER A 66 18.09 28.29 -7.34
CA SER A 66 18.23 27.05 -8.09
C SER A 66 18.47 25.89 -7.14
N LEU A 67 17.87 24.74 -7.46
CA LEU A 67 18.10 23.45 -6.80
C LEU A 67 18.68 22.48 -7.82
N THR A 68 19.84 21.94 -7.49
CA THR A 68 20.61 21.05 -8.37
C THR A 68 20.50 19.62 -7.88
N TYR A 69 19.90 18.74 -8.68
CA TYR A 69 19.75 17.32 -8.35
C TYR A 69 20.73 16.48 -9.18
N PRO A 70 21.59 15.66 -8.55
CA PRO A 70 22.58 14.85 -9.26
C PRO A 70 21.97 13.63 -9.98
N SER A 71 20.70 13.32 -9.74
CA SER A 71 19.95 12.25 -10.38
C SER A 71 18.46 12.60 -10.43
N GLY A 72 17.63 11.71 -11.00
CA GLY A 72 16.17 11.82 -10.94
C GLY A 72 15.55 11.58 -9.56
N GLN A 73 16.35 11.33 -8.52
CA GLN A 73 15.88 11.32 -7.13
C GLN A 73 15.83 12.77 -6.63
N GLU A 74 14.66 13.22 -6.18
CA GLU A 74 14.46 14.59 -5.65
C GLU A 74 14.37 14.65 -4.11
N ILE A 75 14.13 13.49 -3.49
CA ILE A 75 13.92 13.35 -2.06
C ILE A 75 14.50 12.02 -1.57
N GLU A 76 14.98 12.02 -0.34
CA GLU A 76 15.31 10.82 0.44
C GLU A 76 14.59 10.89 1.77
N TYR A 77 14.19 9.73 2.29
CA TYR A 77 13.65 9.65 3.62
C TYR A 77 13.92 8.30 4.28
N GLN A 78 13.96 8.33 5.60
CA GLN A 78 14.25 7.19 6.45
C GLN A 78 13.25 7.11 7.59
N LEU A 79 13.04 5.88 8.04
CA LEU A 79 12.24 5.60 9.22
C LEU A 79 13.13 5.04 10.32
N LEU A 80 13.11 5.68 11.49
CA LEU A 80 13.87 5.27 12.66
C LEU A 80 12.92 4.73 13.73
N ASP A 81 13.27 3.60 14.33
CA ASP A 81 12.57 3.07 15.50
C ASP A 81 12.89 3.87 16.79
N GLN A 82 12.29 3.47 17.90
CA GLN A 82 12.49 4.11 19.21
C GLN A 82 13.92 3.99 19.76
N GLU A 83 14.72 3.08 19.22
CA GLU A 83 16.14 2.91 19.56
C GLU A 83 17.07 3.72 18.63
N ASN A 84 16.50 4.47 17.68
CA ASN A 84 17.17 5.19 16.60
C ASN A 84 17.84 4.29 15.55
N ASN A 85 17.40 3.02 15.43
CA ASN A 85 17.82 2.17 14.33
C ASN A 85 17.03 2.56 13.06
N ILE A 86 17.74 2.66 11.93
CA ILE A 86 17.10 2.85 10.63
C ILE A 86 16.45 1.52 10.22
N VAL A 87 15.12 1.50 10.14
CA VAL A 87 14.34 0.33 9.74
C VAL A 87 13.86 0.42 8.28
N TYR A 88 13.91 1.60 7.67
CA TYR A 88 13.57 1.83 6.28
C TYR A 88 14.42 2.94 5.67
N THR A 89 14.74 2.82 4.37
CA THR A 89 15.37 3.88 3.56
C THR A 89 14.77 3.84 2.16
N TYR A 90 14.24 4.96 1.69
CA TYR A 90 13.46 5.03 0.44
C TYR A 90 14.26 4.56 -0.79
N SER A 91 15.52 4.97 -0.88
CA SER A 91 16.37 4.58 -2.01
C SER A 91 16.85 3.12 -2.00
N ALA A 92 16.71 2.38 -0.90
CA ALA A 92 17.39 1.08 -0.72
C ALA A 92 17.09 0.06 -1.83
N ASN A 93 15.85 0.07 -2.34
CA ASN A 93 15.38 -0.85 -3.39
C ASN A 93 14.96 -0.13 -4.68
N LYS A 94 15.43 1.10 -4.91
CA LYS A 94 15.05 1.92 -6.07
C LYS A 94 16.25 2.21 -6.96
N THR A 95 15.97 2.39 -8.25
CA THR A 95 16.96 2.86 -9.22
C THR A 95 16.50 4.20 -9.76
N PHE A 96 17.41 5.17 -9.79
CA PHE A 96 17.14 6.51 -10.29
C PHE A 96 17.97 6.78 -11.54
N THR A 97 17.38 7.48 -12.51
CA THR A 97 18.10 7.90 -13.72
C THR A 97 19.22 8.86 -13.33
N LEU A 98 20.46 8.58 -13.75
CA LEU A 98 21.60 9.48 -13.56
C LEU A 98 21.53 10.62 -14.57
N MET A 99 20.75 11.64 -14.26
CA MET A 99 20.60 12.86 -15.05
C MET A 99 20.64 14.06 -14.11
N LEU A 100 21.58 14.97 -14.36
CA LEU A 100 21.64 16.25 -13.65
C LEU A 100 20.37 17.05 -13.99
N GLN A 101 19.65 17.48 -12.97
CA GLN A 101 18.44 18.29 -13.11
C GLN A 101 18.60 19.60 -12.33
N GLU A 102 18.06 20.68 -12.89
CA GLU A 102 18.03 21.99 -12.27
C GLU A 102 16.57 22.44 -12.14
N LYS A 103 16.15 22.83 -10.93
CA LYS A 103 14.83 23.42 -10.67
C LYS A 103 14.98 24.84 -10.14
N ILE A 104 14.35 25.79 -10.81
CA ILE A 104 14.35 27.20 -10.41
C ILE A 104 13.09 27.49 -9.62
N LEU A 105 13.24 27.93 -8.37
CA LEU A 105 12.16 28.41 -7.50
C LEU A 105 12.13 29.94 -7.52
N LYS A 106 10.99 30.51 -7.91
CA LYS A 106 10.73 31.94 -7.84
C LYS A 106 10.57 32.41 -6.39
N PRO A 107 10.67 33.72 -6.13
CA PRO A 107 10.36 34.27 -4.81
C PRO A 107 9.00 33.80 -4.30
N SER A 108 8.96 33.32 -3.06
CA SER A 108 7.79 32.73 -2.39
C SER A 108 7.20 31.46 -3.02
N GLU A 109 7.85 30.87 -4.03
CA GLU A 109 7.38 29.63 -4.65
C GLU A 109 7.62 28.42 -3.72
N GLU A 110 6.67 27.49 -3.75
CA GLU A 110 6.70 26.24 -2.99
C GLU A 110 6.74 25.05 -3.94
N LEU A 111 7.71 24.16 -3.74
CA LEU A 111 7.75 22.83 -4.34
C LEU A 111 7.29 21.83 -3.28
N VAL A 112 6.15 21.20 -3.54
CA VAL A 112 5.56 20.18 -2.66
C VAL A 112 5.82 18.80 -3.23
N ILE A 113 6.56 17.97 -2.50
CA ILE A 113 6.91 16.60 -2.87
C ILE A 113 6.06 15.65 -2.01
N PRO A 114 5.12 14.89 -2.60
CA PRO A 114 4.35 13.89 -1.86
C PRO A 114 5.23 12.70 -1.48
N LEU A 115 5.02 12.18 -0.27
CA LEU A 115 5.63 10.95 0.24
C LEU A 115 4.52 9.91 0.42
N GLU A 116 4.48 8.91 -0.46
CA GLU A 116 3.49 7.83 -0.50
C GLU A 116 3.81 6.74 0.55
N LEU A 117 3.92 7.15 1.81
CA LEU A 117 4.35 6.30 2.94
C LEU A 117 3.50 5.03 3.09
N GLN A 118 2.19 5.11 2.82
CA GLN A 118 1.29 3.95 2.88
C GLN A 118 1.74 2.81 1.95
N THR A 119 2.18 3.17 0.74
CA THR A 119 2.66 2.17 -0.23
C THR A 119 4.09 1.75 0.07
N GLU A 120 4.92 2.72 0.45
CA GLU A 120 6.36 2.54 0.58
C GLU A 120 6.76 1.80 1.86
N LEU A 121 5.96 1.88 2.93
CA LEU A 121 6.20 1.24 4.22
C LEU A 121 5.41 -0.06 4.40
N ALA A 122 4.91 -0.65 3.32
CA ALA A 122 4.03 -1.82 3.33
C ALA A 122 4.58 -3.02 4.13
N GLU A 123 5.91 -3.21 4.13
CA GLU A 123 6.59 -4.29 4.83
C GLU A 123 7.11 -3.89 6.22
N VAL A 124 6.93 -2.62 6.61
CA VAL A 124 7.36 -2.11 7.92
C VAL A 124 6.29 -2.46 8.96
N PRO A 125 6.66 -3.10 10.09
CA PRO A 125 5.71 -3.39 11.16
C PRO A 125 5.02 -2.14 11.70
N ALA A 126 3.80 -2.26 12.19
CA ALA A 126 3.14 -1.17 12.91
C ALA A 126 3.95 -0.74 14.14
N GLY A 127 4.00 0.56 14.42
CA GLY A 127 4.70 1.12 15.57
C GLY A 127 4.87 2.63 15.52
N SER A 128 5.50 3.14 16.57
CA SER A 128 5.89 4.55 16.68
C SER A 128 7.31 4.73 16.13
N TYR A 129 7.46 5.69 15.24
CA TYR A 129 8.69 5.96 14.52
C TYR A 129 9.03 7.44 14.49
N THR A 130 10.26 7.74 14.06
CA THR A 130 10.64 9.07 13.58
C THR A 130 10.84 9.01 12.07
N LEU A 131 10.09 9.83 11.34
CA LEU A 131 10.26 10.02 9.91
C LEU A 131 11.24 11.17 9.69
N ILE A 132 12.31 10.89 8.95
CA ILE A 132 13.33 11.88 8.57
C ILE A 132 13.30 12.02 7.07
N ALA A 133 13.16 13.24 6.54
CA ALA A 133 13.17 13.50 5.10
C ALA A 133 14.05 14.70 4.74
N TRP A 134 14.68 14.64 3.56
CA TRP A 134 15.47 15.75 3.02
C TRP A 134 15.50 15.73 1.50
N SER A 135 15.67 16.91 0.92
CA SER A 135 15.90 17.03 -0.52
C SER A 135 17.27 16.49 -0.88
N THR A 136 17.37 15.73 -1.97
CA THR A 136 18.66 15.26 -2.52
C THR A 136 19.37 16.31 -3.36
N SER A 137 18.87 17.55 -3.39
CA SER A 137 19.57 18.66 -4.03
C SER A 137 20.86 18.99 -3.31
N ASP A 138 21.88 19.41 -4.05
CA ASP A 138 23.19 19.76 -3.49
C ASP A 138 23.08 20.87 -2.43
N GLU A 139 22.15 21.80 -2.63
CA GLU A 139 21.94 22.96 -1.76
C GLU A 139 21.26 22.63 -0.43
N LEU A 140 20.46 21.54 -0.37
CA LEU A 140 19.59 21.23 0.77
C LEU A 140 19.82 19.84 1.37
N SER A 141 20.77 19.06 0.86
CA SER A 141 21.04 17.68 1.30
C SER A 141 21.35 17.51 2.78
N GLU A 142 21.86 18.56 3.43
CA GLU A 142 22.14 18.58 4.87
C GLU A 142 20.97 19.09 5.73
N GLN A 143 19.92 19.65 5.11
CA GLN A 143 18.75 20.17 5.79
C GLN A 143 17.67 19.09 5.89
N LYS A 144 17.69 18.38 7.01
CA LYS A 144 16.74 17.30 7.31
C LYS A 144 15.60 17.80 8.18
N GLU A 145 14.39 17.38 7.83
CA GLU A 145 13.21 17.57 8.64
C GLU A 145 12.84 16.26 9.32
N GLU A 146 12.44 16.34 10.58
CA GLU A 146 12.07 15.18 11.39
C GLU A 146 10.71 15.39 12.03
N VAL A 147 9.90 14.33 12.03
CA VAL A 147 8.59 14.35 12.68
C VAL A 147 8.30 13.00 13.32
N ALA A 148 7.65 13.03 14.48
CA ALA A 148 7.10 11.81 15.08
C ALA A 148 6.03 11.24 14.15
N TYR A 149 6.11 9.95 13.86
CA TYR A 149 5.24 9.27 12.92
C TYR A 149 4.71 7.98 13.52
N GLU A 150 3.41 7.92 13.75
CA GLU A 150 2.74 6.69 14.16
C GLU A 150 2.33 5.92 12.90
N TRP A 151 3.09 4.86 12.60
CA TRP A 151 2.76 3.95 11.52
C TRP A 151 1.82 2.89 12.05
N VAL A 152 0.61 2.85 11.55
CA VAL A 152 -0.39 1.85 11.98
C VAL A 152 -0.14 0.46 11.38
N GLY A 153 0.96 0.29 10.63
CA GLY A 153 1.20 -0.87 9.80
C GLY A 153 0.36 -0.81 8.53
N ASN A 154 0.67 -1.67 7.56
CA ASN A 154 -0.39 -2.16 6.71
C ASN A 154 -1.34 -2.97 7.59
N LYS A 155 -2.37 -2.31 8.13
CA LYS A 155 -3.68 -2.88 7.90
C LYS A 155 -3.80 -2.89 6.38
N GLU A 156 -4.11 -4.03 5.77
CA GLU A 156 -4.64 -4.00 4.40
C GLU A 156 -5.53 -2.77 4.30
N PRO A 157 -5.37 -1.93 3.26
CA PRO A 157 -6.06 -0.66 3.20
C PRO A 157 -7.48 -0.89 3.69
N GLU A 158 -7.97 -0.07 4.62
CA GLU A 158 -9.40 0.11 4.71
C GLU A 158 -9.82 0.67 3.34
N SER A 159 -9.94 -0.20 2.34
CA SER A 159 -11.17 -0.30 1.59
C SER A 159 -12.24 -0.02 2.62
N THR A 160 -13.05 1.00 2.38
CA THR A 160 -14.46 0.81 2.69
C THR A 160 -14.83 -0.49 1.97
N VAL A 161 -14.60 -1.65 2.61
CA VAL A 161 -14.93 -2.96 2.07
C VAL A 161 -16.43 -2.86 2.00
N THR A 162 -16.90 -2.48 0.82
CA THR A 162 -18.31 -2.49 0.51
C THR A 162 -18.57 -3.96 0.30
N THR A 163 -18.66 -4.69 1.41
CA THR A 163 -18.92 -6.11 1.37
C THR A 163 -20.30 -6.28 0.78
N GLU A 164 -20.41 -7.10 -0.25
CA GLU A 164 -21.69 -7.45 -0.83
C GLU A 164 -22.11 -8.82 -0.32
N LYS A 165 -23.39 -8.94 0.03
CA LYS A 165 -24.00 -10.25 0.26
C LYS A 165 -24.45 -10.80 -1.07
N ILE A 166 -23.95 -11.97 -1.43
CA ILE A 166 -24.35 -12.68 -2.64
C ILE A 166 -24.87 -14.07 -2.31
N THR A 167 -25.68 -14.61 -3.22
CA THR A 167 -26.19 -15.98 -3.10
C THR A 167 -25.28 -16.93 -3.86
N VAL A 168 -24.81 -17.97 -3.18
CA VAL A 168 -24.10 -19.10 -3.79
C VAL A 168 -24.80 -20.40 -3.42
N TYR A 169 -24.36 -21.53 -3.96
CA TYR A 169 -25.05 -22.81 -3.85
C TYR A 169 -24.15 -23.89 -3.25
N GLN A 170 -24.72 -24.74 -2.42
CA GLN A 170 -24.05 -25.92 -1.85
C GLN A 170 -24.93 -27.16 -2.00
N ALA A 171 -24.31 -28.34 -1.95
CA ALA A 171 -25.05 -29.60 -1.87
C ALA A 171 -25.80 -29.71 -0.54
N ASP A 172 -27.02 -30.23 -0.56
CA ASP A 172 -27.76 -30.55 0.65
C ASP A 172 -27.14 -31.74 1.40
N ALA A 173 -27.59 -31.96 2.64
CA ALA A 173 -27.07 -33.02 3.48
C ALA A 173 -27.24 -34.45 2.89
N ASN A 174 -28.15 -34.63 1.92
CA ASN A 174 -28.39 -35.91 1.27
C ASN A 174 -27.74 -36.05 -0.12
N ALA A 175 -27.06 -35.00 -0.61
CA ALA A 175 -26.51 -34.91 -1.96
C ALA A 175 -27.55 -35.19 -3.06
N GLU A 176 -28.78 -34.75 -2.83
CA GLU A 176 -29.92 -34.83 -3.75
C GLU A 176 -30.15 -33.51 -4.47
N TYR A 177 -29.95 -32.39 -3.76
CA TYR A 177 -30.24 -31.05 -4.26
C TYR A 177 -29.08 -30.09 -4.03
N VAL A 178 -29.05 -29.00 -4.81
CA VAL A 178 -28.25 -27.82 -4.45
C VAL A 178 -29.17 -26.75 -3.87
N GLU A 179 -28.75 -26.16 -2.76
CA GLU A 179 -29.53 -25.16 -2.02
C GLU A 179 -28.74 -23.85 -1.87
N PRO A 180 -29.43 -22.69 -2.01
CA PRO A 180 -28.78 -21.39 -1.92
C PRO A 180 -28.42 -21.02 -0.49
N TYR A 181 -27.29 -20.34 -0.31
CA TYR A 181 -26.90 -19.70 0.94
C TYR A 181 -26.20 -18.37 0.68
N GLU A 182 -26.27 -17.45 1.64
CA GLU A 182 -25.64 -16.14 1.52
C GLU A 182 -24.18 -16.19 1.99
N ILE A 183 -23.29 -15.65 1.18
CA ILE A 183 -21.90 -15.37 1.56
C ILE A 183 -21.64 -13.87 1.48
N THR A 184 -20.57 -13.43 2.14
CA THR A 184 -20.14 -12.04 2.11
C THR A 184 -18.84 -11.96 1.31
N ILE A 185 -18.82 -11.17 0.24
CA ILE A 185 -17.64 -11.00 -0.62
C ILE A 185 -17.15 -9.56 -0.60
N ASP A 186 -15.87 -9.38 -0.93
CA ASP A 186 -15.31 -8.08 -1.30
C ASP A 186 -15.31 -7.94 -2.83
N PRO A 187 -16.20 -7.10 -3.43
CA PRO A 187 -16.25 -6.89 -4.88
C PRO A 187 -15.02 -6.17 -5.44
N SER A 188 -14.16 -5.60 -4.59
CA SER A 188 -12.88 -4.99 -5.02
C SER A 188 -11.76 -6.03 -5.23
N VAL A 189 -11.97 -7.27 -4.78
CA VAL A 189 -11.06 -8.41 -4.93
C VAL A 189 -11.57 -9.33 -6.06
N ASP A 190 -10.82 -10.36 -6.40
CA ASP A 190 -11.21 -11.40 -7.36
C ASP A 190 -12.45 -12.17 -6.88
N VAL A 191 -13.62 -11.72 -7.32
CA VAL A 191 -14.92 -12.30 -6.96
C VAL A 191 -15.05 -13.75 -7.44
N VAL A 192 -14.47 -14.11 -8.59
CA VAL A 192 -14.54 -15.48 -9.12
C VAL A 192 -13.80 -16.43 -8.21
N ARG A 193 -12.59 -16.06 -7.77
CA ARG A 193 -11.82 -16.86 -6.81
C ARG A 193 -12.52 -16.93 -5.46
N GLN A 194 -13.05 -15.81 -4.95
CA GLN A 194 -13.81 -15.81 -3.68
C GLN A 194 -15.00 -16.77 -3.74
N ILE A 195 -15.83 -16.71 -4.80
CA ILE A 195 -16.95 -17.63 -4.97
C ILE A 195 -16.45 -19.07 -5.05
N PHE A 196 -15.42 -19.35 -5.87
CA PHE A 196 -14.91 -20.70 -6.04
C PHE A 196 -14.37 -21.28 -4.72
N GLU A 197 -13.54 -20.53 -4.00
CA GLU A 197 -12.95 -20.97 -2.73
C GLU A 197 -14.01 -21.21 -1.66
N GLU A 198 -15.05 -20.37 -1.60
CA GLU A 198 -16.13 -20.50 -0.63
C GLU A 198 -17.01 -21.73 -0.89
N ILE A 199 -17.35 -22.01 -2.17
CA ILE A 199 -18.23 -23.14 -2.51
C ILE A 199 -17.48 -24.48 -2.61
N MET A 200 -16.14 -24.47 -2.67
CA MET A 200 -15.36 -25.67 -2.92
C MET A 200 -15.05 -26.44 -1.63
N VAL A 201 -15.91 -27.39 -1.30
CA VAL A 201 -15.75 -28.27 -0.13
C VAL A 201 -14.81 -29.45 -0.36
N LEU A 202 -14.51 -29.77 -1.63
CA LEU A 202 -13.58 -30.82 -2.02
C LEU A 202 -12.18 -30.24 -2.18
N ASP A 203 -11.15 -31.09 -2.06
CA ASP A 203 -9.77 -30.70 -2.36
C ASP A 203 -9.58 -30.60 -3.88
N VAL A 204 -10.12 -29.52 -4.47
CA VAL A 204 -10.05 -29.15 -5.88
C VAL A 204 -9.63 -27.68 -5.95
N GLY A 205 -8.45 -27.40 -6.51
CA GLY A 205 -7.95 -26.04 -6.66
C GLY A 205 -8.36 -25.40 -7.98
N LEU A 206 -8.61 -24.08 -7.96
CA LEU A 206 -8.72 -23.25 -9.17
C LEU A 206 -7.35 -22.68 -9.55
N ILE A 207 -6.73 -23.24 -10.60
CA ILE A 207 -5.45 -22.77 -11.13
C ILE A 207 -5.63 -21.34 -11.68
N ASP A 208 -6.54 -21.19 -12.63
CA ASP A 208 -6.91 -19.92 -13.23
C ASP A 208 -8.36 -19.95 -13.74
N TYR A 209 -8.83 -18.79 -14.17
CA TYR A 209 -10.06 -18.67 -14.91
C TYR A 209 -9.91 -17.56 -15.95
N ARG A 210 -10.82 -17.54 -16.93
CA ARG A 210 -10.91 -16.47 -17.91
C ARG A 210 -12.33 -16.26 -18.39
N PHE A 211 -12.66 -15.00 -18.61
CA PHE A 211 -13.84 -14.60 -19.35
C PHE A 211 -13.49 -14.45 -20.84
N GLU A 212 -14.35 -14.97 -21.71
CA GLU A 212 -14.27 -14.84 -23.16
C GLU A 212 -15.61 -14.26 -23.69
N ASP A 213 -15.64 -13.91 -24.97
CA ASP A 213 -16.84 -13.48 -25.69
C ASP A 213 -17.62 -12.32 -25.04
N ASN A 214 -16.89 -11.29 -24.59
CA ASN A 214 -17.46 -10.15 -23.84
C ASN A 214 -18.14 -10.58 -22.52
N ASN A 215 -17.46 -11.46 -21.76
CA ASN A 215 -17.91 -11.96 -20.45
C ASN A 215 -19.12 -12.90 -20.47
N THR A 216 -19.59 -13.31 -21.65
CA THR A 216 -20.69 -14.29 -21.76
C THR A 216 -20.20 -15.73 -21.59
N LYS A 217 -18.89 -15.97 -21.61
CA LYS A 217 -18.27 -17.28 -21.45
C LYS A 217 -17.24 -17.28 -20.32
N LEU A 218 -17.40 -18.15 -19.34
CA LEU A 218 -16.46 -18.36 -18.23
C LEU A 218 -15.79 -19.71 -18.37
N ILE A 219 -14.46 -19.74 -18.31
CA ILE A 219 -13.68 -20.98 -18.31
C ILE A 219 -12.97 -21.10 -16.97
N LEU A 220 -13.23 -22.19 -16.25
CA LEU A 220 -12.63 -22.52 -14.96
C LEU A 220 -11.59 -23.61 -15.16
N ASN A 221 -10.31 -23.29 -14.96
CA ASN A 221 -9.20 -24.23 -15.08
C ASN A 221 -8.82 -24.76 -13.70
N MET A 222 -9.19 -26.00 -13.43
CA MET A 222 -9.00 -26.65 -12.14
C MET A 222 -7.80 -27.60 -12.16
N ASP A 223 -7.30 -27.93 -10.98
CA ASP A 223 -6.17 -28.82 -10.82
C ASP A 223 -6.56 -30.31 -10.81
N SER A 224 -5.57 -31.15 -10.52
CA SER A 224 -5.76 -32.61 -10.43
C SER A 224 -6.68 -33.07 -9.29
N GLY A 225 -7.07 -32.16 -8.38
CA GLY A 225 -8.02 -32.40 -7.31
C GLY A 225 -9.40 -32.84 -7.82
N LEU A 226 -9.73 -32.59 -9.10
CA LEU A 226 -10.90 -33.15 -9.76
C LEU A 226 -11.03 -34.68 -9.64
N ASN A 227 -9.94 -35.41 -9.39
CA ASN A 227 -9.97 -36.85 -9.11
C ASN A 227 -10.70 -37.21 -7.80
N ASN A 228 -10.87 -36.25 -6.90
CA ASN A 228 -11.61 -36.36 -5.64
C ASN A 228 -13.13 -36.25 -5.85
N VAL A 229 -13.57 -35.74 -7.00
CA VAL A 229 -14.99 -35.70 -7.38
C VAL A 229 -15.40 -37.10 -7.86
N GLN A 230 -16.14 -37.82 -7.02
CA GLN A 230 -16.51 -39.21 -7.27
C GLN A 230 -17.98 -39.50 -6.95
N GLY A 231 -18.51 -40.51 -7.65
CA GLY A 231 -19.90 -40.94 -7.53
C GLY A 231 -20.83 -40.04 -8.33
N SER A 232 -21.85 -40.64 -8.96
CA SER A 232 -22.75 -39.88 -9.85
C SER A 232 -23.48 -38.73 -9.14
N ALA A 233 -23.91 -38.93 -7.89
CA ALA A 233 -24.52 -37.87 -7.09
C ALA A 233 -23.51 -36.76 -6.76
N GLY A 234 -22.30 -37.11 -6.30
CA GLY A 234 -21.25 -36.15 -5.97
C GLY A 234 -20.78 -35.33 -7.17
N GLU A 235 -20.67 -35.96 -8.35
CA GLU A 235 -20.34 -35.27 -9.61
C GLU A 235 -21.42 -34.27 -10.02
N ASN A 236 -22.70 -34.65 -9.92
CA ASN A 236 -23.81 -33.74 -10.19
C ASN A 236 -23.83 -32.58 -9.20
N MET A 237 -23.68 -32.85 -7.89
CA MET A 237 -23.63 -31.82 -6.85
C MET A 237 -22.47 -30.85 -7.06
N PHE A 238 -21.27 -31.36 -7.37
CA PHE A 238 -20.10 -30.55 -7.69
C PHE A 238 -20.37 -29.59 -8.85
N ILE A 239 -20.94 -30.10 -9.95
CA ILE A 239 -21.29 -29.30 -11.12
C ILE A 239 -22.37 -28.27 -10.77
N GLY A 240 -23.45 -28.71 -10.12
CA GLY A 240 -24.58 -27.86 -9.75
C GLY A 240 -24.14 -26.70 -8.86
N THR A 241 -23.35 -26.98 -7.82
CA THR A 241 -22.78 -25.96 -6.92
C THR A 241 -22.04 -24.88 -7.69
N ILE A 242 -21.13 -25.26 -8.60
CA ILE A 242 -20.37 -24.30 -9.39
C ILE A 242 -21.29 -23.53 -10.34
N VAL A 243 -22.06 -24.25 -11.16
CA VAL A 243 -22.84 -23.66 -12.25
C VAL A 243 -23.90 -22.69 -11.73
N HIS A 244 -24.65 -23.07 -10.68
CA HIS A 244 -25.65 -22.19 -10.09
C HIS A 244 -25.02 -20.95 -9.44
N SER A 245 -23.92 -21.11 -8.70
CA SER A 245 -23.23 -19.99 -8.05
C SER A 245 -22.69 -18.98 -9.07
N PHE A 246 -22.15 -19.41 -10.20
CA PHE A 246 -21.65 -18.49 -11.21
C PHE A 246 -22.77 -17.88 -12.06
N PHE A 247 -23.82 -18.61 -12.44
CA PHE A 247 -24.89 -18.00 -13.23
C PHE A 247 -25.71 -16.95 -12.47
N ASP A 248 -25.91 -17.13 -11.17
CA ASP A 248 -26.67 -16.19 -10.36
C ASP A 248 -25.89 -14.90 -10.08
N ASN A 249 -24.56 -14.97 -9.99
CA ASN A 249 -23.71 -13.83 -9.67
C ASN A 249 -23.12 -13.11 -10.89
N PHE A 250 -23.18 -13.73 -12.08
CA PHE A 250 -22.73 -13.12 -13.33
C PHE A 250 -23.91 -13.09 -14.34
N PRO A 251 -24.74 -12.03 -14.34
CA PRO A 251 -25.96 -11.98 -15.16
C PRO A 251 -25.72 -12.03 -16.68
N GLU A 252 -24.56 -11.56 -17.14
CA GLU A 252 -24.15 -11.60 -18.55
C GLU A 252 -23.63 -12.98 -18.97
N LEU A 253 -23.33 -13.86 -18.01
CA LEU A 253 -22.77 -15.18 -18.27
C LEU A 253 -23.82 -16.11 -18.88
N GLU A 254 -23.50 -16.68 -20.04
CA GLU A 254 -24.34 -17.61 -20.80
C GLU A 254 -23.78 -19.03 -20.78
N GLU A 255 -22.45 -19.17 -20.77
CA GLU A 255 -21.74 -20.46 -20.84
C GLU A 255 -20.64 -20.60 -19.80
N ILE A 256 -20.54 -21.77 -19.15
CA ILE A 256 -19.45 -22.15 -18.26
C ILE A 256 -18.74 -23.39 -18.82
N TYR A 257 -17.41 -23.34 -18.92
CA TYR A 257 -16.56 -24.46 -19.35
C TYR A 257 -15.61 -24.86 -18.24
N PHE A 258 -15.36 -26.16 -18.13
CA PHE A 258 -14.33 -26.69 -17.23
C PHE A 258 -13.11 -27.12 -18.03
N GLU A 259 -11.93 -26.81 -17.49
CA GLU A 259 -10.64 -27.34 -17.92
C GLU A 259 -9.95 -28.01 -16.73
N ARG A 260 -9.11 -29.00 -17.01
CA ARG A 260 -8.19 -29.58 -16.04
C ARG A 260 -6.76 -29.35 -16.51
N GLU A 261 -6.00 -28.54 -15.78
CA GLU A 261 -4.62 -28.19 -16.14
C GLU A 261 -4.50 -27.70 -17.60
N GLY A 262 -5.43 -26.84 -18.01
CA GLY A 262 -5.52 -26.26 -19.36
C GLY A 262 -6.01 -27.21 -20.45
N LYS A 263 -6.61 -28.36 -20.09
CA LYS A 263 -7.10 -29.36 -21.03
C LYS A 263 -8.61 -29.57 -20.91
N SER A 264 -9.26 -29.67 -22.06
CA SER A 264 -10.64 -30.13 -22.22
C SER A 264 -10.69 -31.32 -23.21
N PRO A 265 -11.71 -32.19 -23.15
CA PRO A 265 -12.80 -32.22 -22.16
C PRO A 265 -12.33 -32.66 -20.78
N VAL A 266 -13.05 -32.24 -19.74
CA VAL A 266 -12.81 -32.72 -18.36
C VAL A 266 -13.47 -34.08 -18.18
N THR A 267 -12.71 -35.06 -17.72
CA THR A 267 -13.22 -36.40 -17.41
C THR A 267 -13.26 -36.59 -15.90
N LEU A 268 -14.47 -36.71 -15.37
CA LEU A 268 -14.76 -37.18 -14.01
C LEU A 268 -14.95 -38.72 -14.04
N ALA A 269 -15.23 -39.34 -12.90
CA ALA A 269 -15.30 -40.80 -12.81
C ALA A 269 -16.50 -41.39 -13.58
N HIS A 270 -17.64 -40.72 -13.60
CA HIS A 270 -18.87 -41.17 -14.28
C HIS A 270 -19.38 -40.21 -15.36
N LEU A 271 -18.76 -39.03 -15.49
CA LEU A 271 -19.16 -38.00 -16.43
C LEU A 271 -17.97 -37.48 -17.26
N VAL A 272 -18.22 -37.25 -18.55
CA VAL A 272 -17.32 -36.48 -19.41
C VAL A 272 -17.97 -35.14 -19.69
N VAL A 273 -17.33 -34.07 -19.24
CA VAL A 273 -17.74 -32.68 -19.48
C VAL A 273 -17.07 -32.22 -20.78
N SER A 274 -17.77 -32.40 -21.90
CA SER A 274 -17.29 -32.04 -23.24
C SER A 274 -17.94 -30.82 -23.86
N GLU A 275 -19.06 -30.38 -23.30
CA GLU A 275 -19.85 -29.23 -23.75
C GLU A 275 -19.95 -28.21 -22.62
N PRO A 276 -20.19 -26.92 -22.94
CA PRO A 276 -20.47 -25.93 -21.90
C PRO A 276 -21.72 -26.24 -21.11
N PHE A 277 -21.71 -25.77 -19.88
CA PHE A 277 -22.92 -25.58 -19.10
C PHE A 277 -23.59 -24.27 -19.50
N THR A 278 -24.86 -24.31 -19.88
CA THR A 278 -25.73 -23.15 -20.16
C THR A 278 -26.84 -23.00 -19.11
N ARG A 279 -27.31 -21.76 -18.90
CA ARG A 279 -28.32 -21.39 -17.89
C ARG A 279 -29.65 -22.15 -18.02
N ASP A 280 -30.08 -22.46 -19.24
CA ASP A 280 -31.39 -23.08 -19.52
C ASP A 280 -31.44 -24.59 -19.29
N ARG A 281 -30.30 -25.22 -18.97
CA ARG A 281 -30.22 -26.65 -18.73
C ARG A 281 -30.19 -26.93 -17.23
N VAL A 282 -30.99 -27.89 -16.81
CA VAL A 282 -31.02 -28.38 -15.43
C VAL A 282 -29.86 -29.38 -15.27
N TYR A 283 -28.90 -29.05 -14.41
CA TYR A 283 -27.77 -29.94 -14.08
C TYR A 283 -27.95 -30.68 -12.76
N THR A 284 -28.78 -30.12 -11.88
CA THR A 284 -29.18 -30.67 -10.58
C THR A 284 -30.62 -30.30 -10.28
N ASP A 285 -31.34 -31.14 -9.55
CA ASP A 285 -32.65 -30.76 -9.03
C ASP A 285 -32.47 -29.62 -8.00
N SER A 286 -33.35 -28.62 -8.04
CA SER A 286 -33.38 -27.50 -7.10
C SER A 286 -34.73 -27.51 -6.36
N PRO A 287 -34.76 -27.39 -5.02
CA PRO A 287 -35.99 -27.33 -4.26
C PRO A 287 -36.54 -25.91 -4.40
N ASN A 288 -37.40 -25.69 -5.40
CA ASN A 288 -38.04 -24.40 -5.68
C ASN A 288 -38.41 -23.59 -4.41
#